data_AF-A0A0Q5YZQ2-F1
#
_entry.id   AF-A0A0Q5YZQ2-F1
#
_cell.length_a   1.000
_cell.length_b   1.000
_cell.length_c   1.000
_cell.angle_alpha   90.00
_cell.angle_beta   90.00
_cell.angle_gamma   90.00
#
_symmetry.space_group_name_H-M   'P 1'
#
loop_
_entity.id
_entity.type
_entity.pdbx_description
1 polymer ?
#
loop_
_entity_poly.entity_id
_entity_poly.type
_entity_poly.pdbx_seq_one_letter_code
_entity_poly.pdbx_strand_id
1 'polypeptide(L)'
;MDTTDPEIAFDAEGVCNHCHRYEAVARHRLVPPVERKERLAQLVAELQRAGRGKRYDCVIGVSGGVDSTYVAWLMKDLGLRPLAVHLDNGWNSELAVANIEKTLKILGIDLYTHVIDWEEFRDLQTSFLRASTPDGEVPTDHAIWALLYQITAKHGLKHIITGTNVVSEAILPEKWGYGYFDWSYVRDVHRRFGRTRLSTYPHFSLIWLFYYIFVRRIRMVSILNFIDYNKQKAMDVLQQQLGWVYYGGKHYESIYTRFYQAYLLPRKFDIDKRKAHYSNLILSGQMSRAEALKAMQAPVYPADLLEEDRQYALKKLDLSEAEFAEIMASPRKTFLEYRNNHSLFKLAKKLVNSSRQLIG
;
A
#
# COMPACT_ATOMS: atom_id res chain seq x y z
N MET A 1 0.26 14.78 -12.50
CA MET A 1 0.13 13.73 -13.51
C MET A 1 0.37 14.36 -14.87
N ASP A 2 0.83 13.59 -15.85
CA ASP A 2 1.10 14.05 -17.22
C ASP A 2 0.77 12.94 -18.23
N THR A 3 1.12 13.14 -19.50
CA THR A 3 0.82 12.24 -20.63
C THR A 3 1.58 10.91 -20.60
N THR A 4 2.45 10.63 -19.63
CA THR A 4 2.99 9.27 -19.46
C THR A 4 1.98 8.31 -18.83
N ASP A 5 0.88 8.83 -18.29
CA ASP A 5 -0.29 8.02 -17.99
C ASP A 5 -1.16 7.88 -19.25
N PRO A 6 -1.31 6.67 -19.81
CA PRO A 6 -2.08 6.44 -21.03
C PRO A 6 -3.59 6.68 -20.86
N GLU A 7 -4.09 6.88 -19.63
CA GLU A 7 -5.50 7.17 -19.35
C GLU A 7 -5.73 8.62 -18.93
N ILE A 8 -4.73 9.49 -19.00
CA ILE A 8 -4.92 10.89 -18.64
C ILE A 8 -5.77 11.60 -19.69
N ALA A 9 -6.74 12.38 -19.21
CA ALA A 9 -7.54 13.28 -20.01
C ALA A 9 -7.67 14.61 -19.29
N PHE A 10 -7.78 15.70 -20.05
CA PHE A 10 -7.97 17.05 -19.52
C PHE A 10 -9.30 17.59 -20.02
N ASP A 11 -10.00 18.33 -19.17
CA ASP A 11 -11.19 19.09 -19.57
C ASP A 11 -10.82 20.41 -20.27
N ALA A 12 -11.83 21.22 -20.60
CA ALA A 12 -11.66 22.49 -21.30
C ALA A 12 -10.86 23.51 -20.48
N GLU A 13 -10.89 23.38 -19.15
CA GLU A 13 -10.17 24.22 -18.19
C GLU A 13 -8.74 23.70 -17.92
N GLY A 14 -8.36 22.57 -18.53
CA GLY A 14 -7.04 21.95 -18.37
C GLY A 14 -6.87 21.14 -17.08
N VAL A 15 -7.96 20.79 -16.39
CA VAL A 15 -7.96 19.96 -15.18
C VAL A 15 -7.99 18.49 -15.57
N CYS A 16 -7.12 17.70 -14.93
CA CYS A 16 -6.95 16.30 -15.24
C CYS A 16 -8.08 15.41 -14.68
N ASN A 17 -8.42 14.32 -15.36
CA ASN A 17 -9.39 13.33 -14.88
C ASN A 17 -9.03 12.73 -13.49
N HIS A 18 -7.74 12.60 -13.16
CA HIS A 18 -7.30 12.19 -11.82
C HIS A 18 -7.55 13.24 -10.74
N CYS A 19 -7.53 14.52 -11.12
CA CYS A 19 -7.78 15.66 -10.26
C CYS A 19 -9.27 15.65 -9.86
N HIS A 20 -10.16 15.50 -10.84
CA HIS A 20 -11.60 15.28 -10.60
C HIS A 20 -11.89 14.06 -9.72
N ARG A 21 -11.20 12.94 -10.00
CA ARG A 21 -11.32 11.74 -9.18
C ARG A 21 -10.86 11.98 -7.74
N TYR A 22 -9.76 12.70 -7.54
CA TYR A 22 -9.26 13.05 -6.21
C TYR A 22 -10.32 13.83 -5.44
N GLU A 23 -10.90 14.88 -6.03
CA GLU A 23 -11.92 15.70 -5.37
C GLU A 23 -13.15 14.88 -4.97
N ALA A 24 -13.64 14.01 -5.87
CA ALA A 24 -14.74 13.11 -5.57
C ALA A 24 -14.41 12.16 -4.41
N VAL A 25 -13.21 11.55 -4.43
CA VAL A 25 -12.75 10.65 -3.36
C VAL A 25 -12.58 11.40 -2.04
N ALA A 26 -11.99 12.60 -2.07
CA ALA A 26 -11.79 13.45 -0.91
C ALA A 26 -13.11 13.81 -0.25
N ARG A 27 -14.09 14.28 -1.03
CA ARG A 27 -15.43 14.61 -0.54
C ARG A 27 -16.11 13.46 0.21
N HIS A 28 -15.91 12.23 -0.25
CA HIS A 28 -16.57 11.05 0.34
C HIS A 28 -15.79 10.37 1.46
N ARG A 29 -14.46 10.54 1.51
CA ARG A 29 -13.60 9.77 2.42
C ARG A 29 -12.92 10.63 3.49
N LEU A 30 -12.69 11.91 3.24
CA LEU A 30 -12.16 12.82 4.26
C LEU A 30 -13.29 13.32 5.13
N VAL A 31 -13.09 13.27 6.44
CA VAL A 31 -14.04 13.87 7.38
C VAL A 31 -13.90 15.40 7.33
N PRO A 32 -15.01 16.15 7.16
CA PRO A 32 -14.99 17.61 7.17
C PRO A 32 -14.35 18.15 8.46
N PRO A 33 -13.54 19.23 8.41
CA PRO A 33 -12.81 19.73 9.58
C PRO A 33 -13.67 19.95 10.83
N VAL A 34 -14.90 20.46 10.65
CA VAL A 34 -15.84 20.74 11.75
C VAL A 34 -16.37 19.47 12.43
N GLU A 35 -16.38 18.33 11.73
CA GLU A 35 -16.87 17.04 12.24
C GLU A 35 -15.75 16.11 12.72
N ARG A 36 -14.48 16.39 12.37
CA ARG A 36 -13.34 15.49 12.63
C ARG A 36 -13.27 15.00 14.08
N LYS A 37 -13.38 15.93 15.05
CA LYS A 37 -13.31 15.60 16.48
C LYS A 37 -14.41 14.62 16.89
N GLU A 38 -15.64 14.88 16.48
CA GLU A 38 -16.78 14.04 16.82
C GLU A 38 -16.69 12.67 16.15
N ARG A 39 -16.42 12.63 14.85
CA ARG A 39 -16.33 11.38 14.08
C ARG A 39 -15.16 10.50 14.54
N LEU A 40 -14.04 11.11 14.92
CA LEU A 40 -12.93 10.38 15.52
C LEU A 40 -13.32 9.81 16.88
N ALA A 41 -13.96 10.58 17.75
CA ALA A 41 -14.44 10.09 19.05
C ALA A 41 -15.46 8.94 18.90
N GLN A 42 -16.37 9.04 17.93
CA GLN A 42 -17.31 7.97 17.59
C GLN A 42 -16.59 6.70 17.13
N LEU A 43 -15.58 6.83 16.27
CA LEU A 43 -14.76 5.72 15.82
C LEU A 43 -14.01 5.06 16.99
N VAL A 44 -13.35 5.85 17.85
CA VAL A 44 -12.66 5.33 19.05
C VAL A 44 -13.62 4.56 19.94
N ALA A 45 -14.81 5.11 20.22
CA ALA A 45 -15.83 4.42 21.02
C ALA A 45 -16.35 3.14 20.34
N GLU A 46 -16.47 3.10 19.01
CA GLU A 46 -16.80 1.87 18.25
C GLU A 46 -15.71 0.81 18.44
N LEU A 47 -14.44 1.18 18.29
CA LEU A 47 -13.30 0.27 18.41
C LEU A 47 -13.19 -0.31 19.83
N GLN A 48 -13.27 0.53 20.86
CA GLN A 48 -13.26 0.08 22.26
C GLN A 48 -14.44 -0.85 22.57
N ARG A 49 -15.64 -0.55 22.05
CA ARG A 49 -16.82 -1.41 22.23
C ARG A 49 -16.63 -2.76 21.54
N ALA A 50 -16.07 -2.78 20.33
CA ALA A 50 -15.80 -4.00 19.57
C ALA A 50 -14.68 -4.86 20.21
N GLY A 51 -13.77 -4.22 20.93
CA GLY A 51 -12.68 -4.82 21.71
C GLY A 51 -13.04 -5.24 23.14
N ARG A 52 -14.23 -4.91 23.64
CA ARG A 52 -14.63 -5.23 25.01
C ARG A 52 -14.55 -6.74 25.28
N GLY A 53 -13.89 -7.12 26.37
CA GLY A 53 -13.65 -8.51 26.74
C GLY A 53 -12.53 -9.20 25.94
N LYS A 54 -11.80 -8.47 25.11
CA LYS A 54 -10.63 -8.97 24.35
C LYS A 54 -9.36 -8.26 24.78
N ARG A 55 -8.23 -8.87 24.47
CA ARG A 55 -6.89 -8.28 24.65
C ARG A 55 -6.69 -7.02 23.79
N TYR A 56 -7.23 -7.04 22.57
CA TYR A 56 -7.05 -5.98 21.58
C TYR A 56 -8.38 -5.40 21.10
N ASP A 57 -8.34 -4.15 20.67
CA ASP A 57 -9.49 -3.44 20.09
C ASP A 57 -9.55 -3.63 18.56
N CYS A 58 -8.39 -3.72 17.91
CA CYS A 58 -8.26 -3.81 16.45
C CYS A 58 -6.89 -4.36 16.03
N VAL A 59 -6.73 -4.61 14.74
CA VAL A 59 -5.43 -4.91 14.10
C VAL A 59 -4.92 -3.68 13.37
N ILE A 60 -3.61 -3.42 13.43
CA ILE A 60 -2.92 -2.45 12.57
C ILE A 60 -1.81 -3.14 11.78
N GLY A 61 -1.60 -2.74 10.52
CA GLY A 61 -0.43 -3.14 9.75
C GLY A 61 0.73 -2.18 9.99
N VAL A 62 1.96 -2.70 10.17
CA VAL A 62 3.17 -1.88 10.36
C VAL A 62 4.26 -2.25 9.35
N SER A 63 4.90 -1.24 8.73
CA SER A 63 6.00 -1.40 7.78
C SER A 63 7.29 -0.69 8.19
N GLY A 64 7.25 0.12 9.26
CA GLY A 64 8.34 1.06 9.60
C GLY A 64 8.27 2.36 8.79
N GLY A 65 7.38 2.43 7.80
CA GLY A 65 7.08 3.62 7.02
C GLY A 65 6.32 4.69 7.81
N VAL A 66 6.36 5.94 7.34
CA VAL A 66 5.76 7.13 8.01
C VAL A 66 4.31 6.88 8.42
N ASP A 67 3.46 6.54 7.46
CA ASP A 67 2.01 6.47 7.65
C ASP A 67 1.62 5.37 8.65
N SER A 68 2.24 4.18 8.55
CA SER A 68 1.94 3.05 9.45
C SER A 68 2.45 3.28 10.88
N THR A 69 3.63 3.88 11.02
CA THR A 69 4.21 4.25 12.32
C THR A 69 3.37 5.34 12.99
N TYR A 70 2.90 6.33 12.22
CA TYR A 70 2.02 7.37 12.73
C TYR A 70 0.65 6.84 13.15
N VAL A 71 0.11 5.84 12.43
CA VAL A 71 -1.08 5.12 12.90
C VAL A 71 -0.81 4.43 14.24
N ALA A 72 0.31 3.71 14.40
CA ALA A 72 0.62 3.08 15.69
C ALA A 72 0.67 4.10 16.84
N TRP A 73 1.33 5.24 16.62
CA TRP A 73 1.37 6.35 17.57
C TRP A 73 -0.02 6.90 17.89
N LEU A 74 -0.82 7.22 16.86
CA LEU A 74 -2.16 7.79 17.01
C LEU A 74 -3.09 6.84 17.76
N MET A 75 -3.01 5.54 17.48
CA MET A 75 -3.82 4.53 18.19
C MET A 75 -3.50 4.52 19.69
N LYS A 76 -2.21 4.65 20.05
CA LYS A 76 -1.80 4.74 21.46
C LYS A 76 -2.26 6.04 22.11
N ASP A 77 -2.11 7.17 21.42
CA ASP A 77 -2.54 8.50 21.88
C ASP A 77 -4.05 8.55 22.15
N LEU A 78 -4.85 7.87 21.31
CA LEU A 78 -6.30 7.74 21.48
C LEU A 78 -6.72 6.70 22.54
N GLY A 79 -5.75 6.09 23.25
CA GLY A 79 -6.02 5.12 24.32
C GLY A 79 -6.53 3.76 23.83
N LEU A 80 -6.27 3.39 22.58
CA LEU A 80 -6.65 2.10 22.01
C LEU A 80 -5.54 1.06 22.19
N ARG A 81 -5.92 -0.23 22.13
CA ARG A 81 -5.02 -1.39 22.30
C ARG A 81 -4.94 -2.17 20.98
N PRO A 82 -4.17 -1.71 19.99
CA PRO A 82 -4.02 -2.44 18.74
C PRO A 82 -3.12 -3.67 18.88
N LEU A 83 -3.34 -4.69 18.06
CA LEU A 83 -2.34 -5.69 17.72
C LEU A 83 -1.62 -5.24 16.44
N ALA A 84 -0.31 -5.00 16.51
CA ALA A 84 0.48 -4.72 15.32
C ALA A 84 0.79 -6.01 14.57
N VAL A 85 0.64 -5.98 13.25
CA VAL A 85 0.91 -7.09 12.34
C VAL A 85 1.90 -6.63 11.29
N HIS A 86 3.00 -7.38 11.17
CA HIS A 86 4.02 -7.16 10.17
C HIS A 86 4.16 -8.42 9.30
N LEU A 87 4.24 -8.21 7.98
CA LEU A 87 4.64 -9.26 7.04
C LEU A 87 6.12 -9.05 6.72
N ASP A 88 6.95 -9.99 7.10
CA ASP A 88 8.33 -10.06 6.63
C ASP A 88 8.37 -10.94 5.37
N ASN A 89 8.53 -10.28 4.22
CA ASN A 89 8.66 -10.93 2.92
C ASN A 89 10.13 -11.12 2.50
N GLY A 90 11.07 -10.89 3.41
CA GLY A 90 12.51 -10.92 3.16
C GLY A 90 13.09 -9.61 2.63
N TRP A 91 12.32 -8.56 2.33
CA TRP A 91 12.84 -7.34 1.71
C TRP A 91 12.99 -6.13 2.64
N ASN A 92 12.70 -6.31 3.94
CA ASN A 92 12.82 -5.26 4.93
C ASN A 92 14.25 -4.69 4.95
N SER A 93 14.36 -3.36 4.90
CA SER A 93 15.61 -2.69 5.25
C SER A 93 15.87 -2.78 6.76
N GLU A 94 17.13 -2.80 7.16
CA GLU A 94 17.52 -2.80 8.58
C GLU A 94 16.88 -1.62 9.34
N LEU A 95 16.82 -0.46 8.68
CA LEU A 95 16.20 0.75 9.22
C LEU A 95 14.69 0.60 9.44
N ALA A 96 13.99 -0.09 8.54
CA ALA A 96 12.56 -0.38 8.70
C ALA A 96 12.30 -1.28 9.91
N VAL A 97 13.09 -2.36 10.06
CA VAL A 97 13.02 -3.26 11.22
C VAL A 97 13.27 -2.50 12.52
N ALA A 98 14.36 -1.71 12.57
CA ALA A 98 14.69 -0.90 13.74
C ALA A 98 13.58 0.12 14.08
N ASN A 99 12.99 0.76 13.07
CA ASN A 99 11.88 1.68 13.25
C ASN A 99 10.63 0.99 13.82
N ILE A 100 10.28 -0.22 13.34
CA ILE A 100 9.17 -1.02 13.87
C ILE A 100 9.43 -1.36 15.34
N GLU A 101 10.58 -1.99 15.64
CA GLU A 101 10.92 -2.46 16.98
C GLU A 101 10.93 -1.32 18.00
N LYS A 102 11.61 -0.22 17.68
CA LYS A 102 11.72 0.94 18.56
C LYS A 102 10.34 1.56 18.83
N THR A 103 9.54 1.75 17.78
CA THR A 103 8.19 2.32 17.87
C THR A 103 7.30 1.48 18.77
N LEU A 104 7.18 0.18 18.49
CA LEU A 104 6.26 -0.69 19.22
C LEU A 104 6.69 -0.91 20.66
N LYS A 105 8.00 -0.94 20.93
CA LYS A 105 8.55 -0.99 22.30
C LYS A 105 8.19 0.25 23.10
N ILE A 106 8.38 1.45 22.54
CA ILE A 106 8.05 2.72 23.23
C ILE A 106 6.54 2.81 23.49
N LEU A 107 5.72 2.44 22.51
CA LEU A 107 4.26 2.51 22.62
C LEU A 107 3.66 1.37 23.47
N GLY A 108 4.43 0.32 23.75
CA GLY A 108 3.94 -0.89 24.42
C GLY A 108 2.83 -1.56 23.62
N ILE A 109 3.03 -1.74 22.31
CA ILE A 109 2.09 -2.41 21.40
C ILE A 109 2.65 -3.79 21.05
N ASP A 110 1.82 -4.83 21.19
CA ASP A 110 2.20 -6.20 20.84
C ASP A 110 2.40 -6.33 19.32
N LEU A 111 3.48 -7.03 18.92
CA LEU A 111 3.82 -7.32 17.52
C LEU A 111 3.59 -8.79 17.19
N TYR A 112 2.88 -9.04 16.08
CA TYR A 112 2.87 -10.32 15.39
C TYR A 112 3.58 -10.18 14.05
N THR A 113 4.70 -10.89 13.88
CA THR A 113 5.43 -10.97 12.61
C THR A 113 5.13 -12.30 11.92
N HIS A 114 4.72 -12.24 10.66
CA HIS A 114 4.65 -13.40 9.79
C HIS A 114 5.82 -13.36 8.81
N VAL A 115 6.74 -14.30 8.94
CA VAL A 115 7.82 -14.50 7.97
C VAL A 115 7.30 -15.42 6.87
N ILE A 116 7.27 -14.92 5.64
CA ILE A 116 6.82 -15.70 4.49
C ILE A 116 7.87 -16.75 4.10
N ASP A 117 7.44 -17.87 3.53
CA ASP A 117 8.37 -18.80 2.91
C ASP A 117 9.08 -18.12 1.73
N TRP A 118 10.40 -18.01 1.84
CA TRP A 118 11.21 -17.26 0.89
C TRP A 118 11.24 -17.93 -0.50
N GLU A 119 11.22 -19.26 -0.58
CA GLU A 119 11.28 -19.96 -1.86
C GLU A 119 9.98 -19.78 -2.65
N GLU A 120 8.83 -19.93 -1.97
CA GLU A 120 7.51 -19.63 -2.54
C GLU A 120 7.42 -18.17 -2.99
N PHE A 121 7.83 -17.24 -2.12
CA PHE A 121 7.69 -15.81 -2.38
C PHE A 121 8.61 -15.32 -3.50
N ARG A 122 9.87 -15.77 -3.52
CA ARG A 122 10.83 -15.46 -4.58
C ARG A 122 10.31 -15.92 -5.94
N ASP A 123 9.82 -17.16 -6.03
CA ASP A 123 9.29 -17.70 -7.29
C ASP A 123 8.06 -16.93 -7.78
N LEU A 124 7.16 -16.55 -6.86
CA LEU A 124 6.03 -15.68 -7.17
C LEU A 124 6.45 -14.28 -7.64
N GLN A 125 7.40 -13.66 -6.96
CA GLN A 125 7.87 -12.33 -7.31
C GLN A 125 8.59 -12.32 -8.67
N THR A 126 9.45 -13.30 -8.93
CA THR A 126 10.08 -13.49 -10.25
C THR A 126 9.05 -13.80 -11.34
N SER A 127 7.97 -14.52 -11.02
CA SER A 127 6.86 -14.74 -11.96
C SER A 127 6.21 -13.44 -12.40
N PHE A 128 6.04 -12.48 -11.49
CA PHE A 128 5.50 -11.15 -11.82
C PHE A 128 6.47 -10.30 -12.64
N LEU A 129 7.78 -10.42 -12.42
CA LEU A 129 8.78 -9.80 -13.30
C LEU A 129 8.69 -10.35 -14.74
N ARG A 130 8.60 -11.68 -14.88
CA ARG A 130 8.45 -12.37 -16.17
C ARG A 130 7.11 -12.10 -16.85
N ALA A 131 6.06 -11.80 -16.08
CA ALA A 131 4.76 -11.41 -16.63
C ALA A 131 4.81 -10.08 -17.39
N SER A 132 5.85 -9.26 -17.18
CA SER A 132 6.03 -8.00 -17.90
C SER A 132 4.84 -7.03 -17.71
N THR A 133 4.21 -7.07 -16.54
CA THR A 133 3.20 -6.09 -16.09
C THR A 133 3.83 -5.13 -15.06
N PRO A 134 3.27 -3.92 -14.86
CA PRO A 134 3.75 -2.97 -13.86
C PRO A 134 3.36 -3.34 -12.42
N ASP A 135 2.96 -4.60 -12.19
CA ASP A 135 2.32 -5.11 -10.97
C ASP A 135 3.31 -5.89 -10.06
N GLY A 136 4.61 -5.64 -10.15
CA GLY A 136 5.66 -6.42 -9.45
C GLY A 136 5.57 -6.42 -7.92
N GLU A 137 4.88 -5.44 -7.32
CA GLU A 137 4.63 -5.37 -5.87
C GLU A 137 3.39 -6.16 -5.42
N VAL A 138 2.53 -6.61 -6.35
CA VAL A 138 1.28 -7.31 -6.03
C VAL A 138 1.46 -8.55 -5.16
N PRO A 139 2.52 -9.38 -5.33
CA PRO A 139 2.82 -10.45 -4.38
C PRO A 139 2.95 -9.97 -2.93
N THR A 140 3.63 -8.85 -2.69
CA THR A 140 3.75 -8.29 -1.33
C THR A 140 2.39 -7.80 -0.85
N ASP A 141 1.73 -6.95 -1.63
CA ASP A 141 0.49 -6.30 -1.23
C ASP A 141 -0.63 -7.32 -0.94
N HIS A 142 -0.76 -8.34 -1.78
CA HIS A 142 -1.77 -9.39 -1.60
C HIS A 142 -1.54 -10.17 -0.30
N ALA A 143 -0.29 -10.55 -0.02
CA ALA A 143 0.06 -11.26 1.21
C ALA A 143 -0.21 -10.41 2.46
N ILE A 144 0.09 -9.11 2.43
CA ILE A 144 -0.20 -8.19 3.55
C ILE A 144 -1.70 -8.18 3.85
N TRP A 145 -2.54 -7.96 2.83
CA TRP A 145 -3.99 -7.92 3.05
C TRP A 145 -4.55 -9.25 3.52
N ALA A 146 -4.07 -10.37 2.96
CA ALA A 146 -4.47 -11.69 3.39
C ALA A 146 -4.13 -11.95 4.85
N LEU A 147 -2.91 -11.61 5.26
CA LEU A 147 -2.47 -11.75 6.63
C LEU A 147 -3.32 -10.90 7.59
N LEU A 148 -3.58 -9.63 7.26
CA LEU A 148 -4.39 -8.75 8.10
C LEU A 148 -5.81 -9.29 8.31
N TYR A 149 -6.45 -9.80 7.26
CA TYR A 149 -7.77 -10.44 7.39
C TYR A 149 -7.73 -11.71 8.23
N GLN A 150 -6.74 -12.58 7.98
CA GLN A 150 -6.59 -13.84 8.71
C GLN A 150 -6.35 -13.60 10.20
N ILE A 151 -5.44 -12.69 10.57
CA ILE A 151 -5.15 -12.35 11.98
C ILE A 151 -6.35 -11.68 12.63
N THR A 152 -7.01 -10.74 11.95
CA THR A 152 -8.23 -10.10 12.48
C THR A 152 -9.32 -11.14 12.78
N ALA A 153 -9.56 -12.07 11.85
CA ALA A 153 -10.52 -13.14 12.03
C ALA A 153 -10.14 -14.09 13.18
N LYS A 154 -8.85 -14.50 13.25
CA LYS A 154 -8.28 -15.39 14.26
C LYS A 154 -8.45 -14.84 15.69
N HIS A 155 -8.24 -13.55 15.88
CA HIS A 155 -8.41 -12.88 17.18
C HIS A 155 -9.86 -12.47 17.47
N GLY A 156 -10.81 -12.80 16.59
CA GLY A 156 -12.22 -12.41 16.74
C GLY A 156 -12.45 -10.90 16.70
N LEU A 157 -11.51 -10.14 16.12
CA LEU A 157 -11.56 -8.69 15.97
C LEU A 157 -12.44 -8.31 14.77
N LYS A 158 -12.84 -7.03 14.72
CA LYS A 158 -13.77 -6.51 13.71
C LYS A 158 -13.17 -5.39 12.86
N HIS A 159 -12.00 -4.87 13.23
CA HIS A 159 -11.43 -3.68 12.60
C HIS A 159 -9.97 -3.87 12.26
N ILE A 160 -9.62 -3.53 11.03
CA ILE A 160 -8.26 -3.35 10.54
C ILE A 160 -8.06 -1.85 10.34
N ILE A 161 -7.14 -1.24 11.06
CA ILE A 161 -6.80 0.17 10.92
C ILE A 161 -5.56 0.30 10.03
N THR A 162 -5.62 1.22 9.07
CA THR A 162 -4.58 1.36 8.04
C THR A 162 -4.11 2.79 7.90
N GLY A 163 -2.85 2.94 7.46
CA GLY A 163 -2.25 4.23 7.11
C GLY A 163 -2.69 4.75 5.74
N THR A 164 -3.49 4.00 4.97
CA THR A 164 -3.99 4.47 3.68
C THR A 164 -4.79 5.76 3.86
N ASN A 165 -4.60 6.74 2.98
CA ASN A 165 -5.20 8.05 3.13
C ASN A 165 -5.42 8.76 1.80
N VAL A 166 -6.43 9.62 1.73
CA VAL A 166 -6.68 10.43 0.51
C VAL A 166 -5.55 11.42 0.27
N VAL A 167 -5.04 12.02 1.34
CA VAL A 167 -4.06 13.10 1.33
C VAL A 167 -2.82 12.77 0.47
N SER A 168 -2.33 11.53 0.52
CA SER A 168 -1.09 11.14 -0.16
C SER A 168 -1.23 9.95 -1.13
N GLU A 169 -2.43 9.35 -1.27
CA GLU A 169 -2.62 8.07 -1.99
C GLU A 169 -3.87 7.97 -2.88
N ALA A 170 -4.69 9.02 -3.00
CA ALA A 170 -5.92 8.94 -3.79
C ALA A 170 -5.70 8.78 -5.30
N ILE A 171 -4.62 9.36 -5.83
CA ILE A 171 -4.20 9.23 -7.23
C ILE A 171 -3.14 8.15 -7.36
N LEU A 172 -3.51 7.06 -8.03
CA LEU A 172 -2.63 6.08 -8.65
C LEU A 172 -3.39 5.53 -9.87
N PRO A 173 -2.87 5.65 -11.10
CA PRO A 173 -3.50 5.08 -12.28
C PRO A 173 -3.68 3.57 -12.13
N GLU A 174 -4.83 3.03 -12.52
CA GLU A 174 -5.11 1.59 -12.38
C GLU A 174 -4.14 0.75 -13.23
N LYS A 175 -3.75 1.28 -14.40
CA LYS A 175 -2.72 0.65 -15.24
C LYS A 175 -1.31 0.67 -14.65
N TRP A 176 -1.06 1.42 -13.58
CA TRP A 176 0.23 1.42 -12.87
C TRP A 176 0.25 0.44 -11.69
N GLY A 177 -0.89 -0.19 -11.38
CA GLY A 177 -1.01 -1.17 -10.31
C GLY A 177 -2.44 -1.69 -10.17
N TYR A 178 -2.61 -3.00 -10.38
CA TYR A 178 -3.85 -3.74 -10.20
C TYR A 178 -3.59 -5.06 -9.46
N GLY A 179 -4.59 -5.59 -8.77
CA GLY A 179 -4.65 -7.04 -8.51
C GLY A 179 -4.24 -7.51 -7.12
N TYR A 180 -3.91 -6.59 -6.20
CA TYR A 180 -3.63 -6.93 -4.80
C TYR A 180 -4.83 -7.56 -4.05
N PHE A 181 -6.07 -7.43 -4.55
CA PHE A 181 -7.25 -8.20 -4.07
C PHE A 181 -7.67 -9.34 -5.01
N ASP A 182 -6.99 -9.53 -6.13
CA ASP A 182 -7.38 -10.47 -7.18
C ASP A 182 -6.50 -11.72 -7.19
N TRP A 183 -6.83 -12.68 -6.32
CA TRP A 183 -6.12 -13.95 -6.29
C TRP A 183 -6.19 -14.73 -7.62
N SER A 184 -7.21 -14.50 -8.46
CA SER A 184 -7.24 -15.16 -9.77
C SER A 184 -6.13 -14.66 -10.68
N TYR A 185 -5.83 -13.36 -10.63
CA TYR A 185 -4.71 -12.75 -11.33
C TYR A 185 -3.37 -13.26 -10.80
N VAL A 186 -3.15 -13.14 -9.48
CA VAL A 186 -1.91 -13.60 -8.83
C VAL A 186 -1.63 -15.07 -9.14
N ARG A 187 -2.64 -15.92 -8.99
CA ARG A 187 -2.53 -17.36 -9.27
C ARG A 187 -2.30 -17.65 -10.75
N ASP A 188 -2.90 -16.89 -11.67
CA ASP A 188 -2.69 -17.11 -13.11
C ASP A 188 -1.29 -16.71 -13.56
N VAL A 189 -0.77 -15.58 -13.08
CA VAL A 189 0.62 -15.19 -13.31
C VAL A 189 1.57 -16.27 -12.79
N HIS A 190 1.39 -16.69 -11.54
CA HIS A 190 2.21 -17.74 -10.95
C HIS A 190 2.11 -19.07 -11.71
N ARG A 191 0.91 -19.48 -12.12
CA ARG A 191 0.71 -20.71 -12.91
C ARG A 191 1.48 -20.70 -14.22
N ARG A 192 1.67 -19.53 -14.85
CA ARG A 192 2.33 -19.41 -16.16
C ARG A 192 3.86 -19.34 -16.06
N PHE A 193 4.40 -18.75 -15.00
CA PHE A 193 5.84 -18.45 -14.90
C PHE A 193 6.55 -19.04 -13.67
N GLY A 194 5.78 -19.46 -12.67
CA GLY A 194 6.26 -20.05 -11.43
C GLY A 194 6.56 -21.55 -11.60
N ARG A 195 7.38 -22.04 -10.69
CA ARG A 195 7.91 -23.41 -10.67
C ARG A 195 7.57 -24.12 -9.35
N THR A 196 7.36 -23.39 -8.26
CA THR A 196 7.07 -23.94 -6.94
C THR A 196 5.57 -23.98 -6.67
N ARG A 197 5.17 -24.56 -5.53
CA ARG A 197 3.78 -24.54 -5.06
C ARG A 197 3.65 -23.53 -3.94
N LEU A 198 2.68 -22.61 -4.06
CA LEU A 198 2.33 -21.63 -3.02
C LEU A 198 1.51 -22.32 -1.91
N SER A 199 2.17 -23.05 -1.03
CA SER A 199 1.53 -23.87 0.00
C SER A 199 1.26 -23.07 1.27
N THR A 200 2.16 -22.14 1.61
CA THR A 200 2.13 -21.35 2.84
C THR A 200 1.87 -19.87 2.59
N TYR A 201 2.07 -19.40 1.35
CA TYR A 201 1.81 -18.02 0.94
C TYR A 201 0.41 -17.53 1.36
N PRO A 202 0.31 -16.45 2.17
CA PRO A 202 -0.96 -15.88 2.59
C PRO A 202 -1.77 -15.35 1.41
N HIS A 203 -2.99 -15.87 1.24
CA HIS A 203 -3.90 -15.40 0.21
C HIS A 203 -5.37 -15.50 0.64
N PHE A 204 -6.26 -14.87 -0.12
CA PHE A 204 -7.70 -15.09 -0.04
C PHE A 204 -8.33 -15.17 -1.42
N SER A 205 -9.31 -16.05 -1.60
CA SER A 205 -10.20 -16.03 -2.77
C SER A 205 -11.31 -14.99 -2.58
N LEU A 206 -12.09 -14.71 -3.64
CA LEU A 206 -13.28 -13.86 -3.52
C LEU A 206 -14.31 -14.40 -2.51
N ILE A 207 -14.40 -15.73 -2.36
CA ILE A 207 -15.28 -16.37 -1.37
C ILE A 207 -14.79 -16.07 0.04
N TRP A 208 -13.48 -16.18 0.29
CA TRP A 208 -12.89 -15.82 1.58
C TRP A 208 -13.00 -14.32 1.86
N LEU A 209 -12.80 -13.47 0.85
CA LEU A 209 -13.02 -12.03 0.97
C LEU A 209 -14.48 -11.73 1.36
N PHE A 210 -15.45 -12.39 0.71
CA PHE A 210 -16.87 -12.30 1.06
C PHE A 210 -17.10 -12.75 2.51
N TYR A 211 -16.53 -13.87 2.92
CA TYR A 211 -16.60 -14.35 4.30
C TYR A 211 -16.06 -13.31 5.29
N TYR A 212 -14.89 -12.72 5.04
CA TYR A 212 -14.32 -11.71 5.93
C TYR A 212 -15.18 -10.44 6.02
N ILE A 213 -15.67 -9.94 4.89
CA ILE A 213 -16.42 -8.68 4.83
C ILE A 213 -17.85 -8.85 5.35
N PHE A 214 -18.58 -9.89 4.92
CA PHE A 214 -20.01 -9.98 5.18
C PHE A 214 -20.35 -10.91 6.36
N VAL A 215 -19.65 -12.04 6.50
CA VAL A 215 -19.90 -13.01 7.59
C VAL A 215 -19.17 -12.58 8.86
N ARG A 216 -17.86 -12.31 8.76
CA ARG A 216 -17.07 -11.84 9.89
C ARG A 216 -17.26 -10.34 10.16
N ARG A 217 -17.80 -9.58 9.22
CA ARG A 217 -18.05 -8.13 9.37
C ARG A 217 -16.78 -7.37 9.72
N ILE A 218 -15.66 -7.77 9.11
CA ILE A 218 -14.38 -7.07 9.27
C ILE A 218 -14.41 -5.79 8.44
N ARG A 219 -14.15 -4.66 9.10
CA ARG A 219 -14.11 -3.33 8.50
C ARG A 219 -12.68 -2.82 8.44
N MET A 220 -12.29 -2.34 7.26
CA MET A 220 -11.04 -1.60 7.10
C MET A 220 -11.31 -0.11 7.32
N VAL A 221 -10.47 0.54 8.12
CA VAL A 221 -10.61 1.96 8.45
C VAL A 221 -9.30 2.69 8.17
N SER A 222 -9.38 3.68 7.29
CA SER A 222 -8.31 4.64 7.01
C SER A 222 -8.37 5.76 8.05
N ILE A 223 -7.81 5.53 9.25
CA ILE A 223 -7.97 6.45 10.39
C ILE A 223 -7.37 7.84 10.11
N LEU A 224 -6.35 7.93 9.25
CA LEU A 224 -5.73 9.20 8.89
C LEU A 224 -6.69 10.15 8.15
N ASN A 225 -7.79 9.64 7.58
CA ASN A 225 -8.84 10.49 6.98
C ASN A 225 -9.77 11.15 8.02
N PHE A 226 -9.68 10.76 9.30
CA PHE A 226 -10.47 11.33 10.40
C PHE A 226 -9.76 12.49 11.11
N ILE A 227 -8.54 12.80 10.71
CA ILE A 227 -7.69 13.83 11.32
C ILE A 227 -7.13 14.78 10.26
N ASP A 228 -6.49 15.86 10.72
CA ASP A 228 -5.72 16.75 9.85
C ASP A 228 -4.33 16.17 9.55
N TYR A 229 -4.30 15.08 8.77
CA TYR A 229 -3.06 14.38 8.49
C TYR A 229 -2.14 15.22 7.60
N ASN A 230 -0.97 15.59 8.13
CA ASN A 230 0.11 16.21 7.39
C ASN A 230 1.37 15.36 7.51
N LYS A 231 1.98 15.03 6.37
CA LYS A 231 3.09 14.08 6.33
C LYS A 231 4.33 14.58 7.07
N GLN A 232 4.68 15.86 6.91
CA GLN A 232 5.85 16.43 7.59
C GLN A 232 5.64 16.48 9.10
N LYS A 233 4.47 16.98 9.55
CA LYS A 233 4.14 17.00 10.99
C LYS A 233 4.13 15.59 11.58
N ALA A 234 3.64 14.60 10.84
CA ALA A 234 3.69 13.21 11.26
C ALA A 234 5.14 12.76 11.46
N MET A 235 6.04 13.01 10.50
CA MET A 235 7.46 12.70 10.63
C MET A 235 8.09 13.39 11.85
N ASP A 236 7.78 14.66 12.09
CA ASP A 236 8.30 15.40 13.24
C ASP A 236 7.90 14.74 14.57
N VAL A 237 6.63 14.34 14.71
CA VAL A 237 6.13 13.59 15.88
C VAL A 237 6.87 12.27 16.04
N LEU A 238 7.04 11.51 14.96
CA LEU A 238 7.72 10.21 14.99
C LEU A 238 9.19 10.34 15.42
N GLN A 239 9.90 11.33 14.89
CA GLN A 239 11.30 11.58 15.25
C GLN A 239 11.43 12.02 16.71
N GLN A 240 10.57 12.95 17.16
CA GLN A 240 10.67 13.53 18.50
C GLN A 240 10.21 12.55 19.58
N GLN A 241 9.11 11.83 19.37
CA GLN A 241 8.50 11.00 20.41
C GLN A 241 8.97 9.55 20.38
N LEU A 242 9.33 9.03 19.19
CA LEU A 242 9.65 7.60 19.02
C LEU A 242 11.11 7.41 18.61
N GLY A 243 11.84 8.48 18.31
CA GLY A 243 13.18 8.40 17.74
C GLY A 243 13.23 7.62 16.43
N TRP A 244 12.13 7.63 15.68
CA TRP A 244 12.05 7.07 14.34
C TRP A 244 13.01 7.81 13.41
N VAL A 245 13.58 7.12 12.43
CA VAL A 245 14.57 7.67 11.51
C VAL A 245 14.05 7.61 10.07
N TYR A 246 14.16 8.72 9.36
CA TYR A 246 13.74 8.81 7.96
C TYR A 246 14.69 8.04 7.03
N TYR A 247 14.10 7.30 6.09
CA TYR A 247 14.78 6.36 5.20
C TYR A 247 14.86 6.84 3.74
N GLY A 248 14.49 8.09 3.45
CA GLY A 248 14.82 8.74 2.18
C GLY A 248 13.82 8.61 1.03
N GLY A 249 12.60 8.11 1.23
CA GLY A 249 11.58 8.08 0.18
C GLY A 249 10.19 7.60 0.63
N LYS A 250 9.27 7.39 -0.32
CA LYS A 250 7.97 6.74 -0.05
C LYS A 250 8.09 5.25 -0.40
N HIS A 251 7.74 4.37 0.54
CA HIS A 251 7.88 2.91 0.46
C HIS A 251 9.33 2.36 0.43
N TYR A 252 10.31 3.21 0.74
CA TYR A 252 11.74 2.86 0.77
C TYR A 252 12.14 2.08 2.03
N GLU A 253 11.17 1.68 2.86
CA GLU A 253 11.35 0.65 3.88
C GLU A 253 11.70 -0.74 3.30
N SER A 254 11.34 -1.01 2.04
CA SER A 254 11.57 -2.28 1.33
C SER A 254 12.60 -2.11 0.20
N ILE A 255 13.67 -2.92 0.24
CA ILE A 255 14.75 -2.87 -0.76
C ILE A 255 14.22 -3.23 -2.15
N TYR A 256 13.35 -4.23 -2.26
CA TYR A 256 12.72 -4.59 -3.53
C TYR A 256 11.90 -3.45 -4.08
N THR A 257 11.15 -2.74 -3.23
CA THR A 257 10.32 -1.63 -3.67
C THR A 257 11.16 -0.44 -4.15
N ARG A 258 12.34 -0.18 -3.53
CA ARG A 258 13.31 0.79 -4.06
C ARG A 258 13.79 0.39 -5.44
N PHE A 259 14.27 -0.84 -5.60
CA PHE A 259 14.69 -1.40 -6.89
C PHE A 259 13.56 -1.30 -7.93
N TYR A 260 12.37 -1.80 -7.61
CA TYR A 260 11.26 -1.88 -8.56
C TYR A 260 10.78 -0.49 -9.00
N GLN A 261 10.58 0.43 -8.05
CA GLN A 261 10.06 1.76 -8.34
C GLN A 261 11.10 2.71 -8.93
N ALA A 262 12.38 2.59 -8.58
CA ALA A 262 13.42 3.49 -9.06
C ALA A 262 14.21 2.95 -10.26
N TYR A 263 14.33 1.62 -10.39
CA TYR A 263 15.03 1.01 -11.52
C TYR A 263 14.06 0.56 -12.61
N LEU A 264 13.17 -0.38 -12.26
CA LEU A 264 12.41 -1.17 -13.23
C LEU A 264 11.25 -0.39 -13.84
N LEU A 265 10.39 0.23 -13.02
CA LEU A 265 9.23 0.98 -13.50
C LEU A 265 9.61 2.11 -14.48
N PRO A 266 10.62 2.98 -14.19
CA PRO A 266 10.99 4.04 -15.11
C PRO A 266 11.59 3.52 -16.42
N ARG A 267 12.41 2.46 -16.36
CA ARG A 267 13.13 1.94 -17.54
C ARG A 267 12.28 1.03 -18.41
N LYS A 268 11.50 0.13 -17.81
CA LYS A 268 10.68 -0.83 -18.54
C LYS A 268 9.31 -0.28 -18.91
N PHE A 269 8.66 0.47 -18.03
CA PHE A 269 7.25 0.87 -18.20
C PHE A 269 7.05 2.37 -18.42
N ASP A 270 8.10 3.19 -18.33
CA ASP A 270 8.00 4.65 -18.36
C ASP A 270 7.10 5.21 -17.23
N ILE A 271 7.18 4.57 -16.05
CA ILE A 271 6.39 4.92 -14.87
C ILE A 271 7.31 5.50 -13.80
N ASP A 272 7.11 6.78 -13.45
CA ASP A 272 7.66 7.42 -12.26
C ASP A 272 6.54 7.68 -11.25
N LYS A 273 6.48 6.86 -10.18
CA LYS A 273 5.45 6.97 -9.14
C LYS A 273 5.49 8.30 -8.37
N ARG A 274 6.60 9.05 -8.40
CA ARG A 274 6.67 10.39 -7.80
C ARG A 274 5.62 11.33 -8.42
N LYS A 275 5.29 11.16 -9.71
CA LYS A 275 4.22 11.94 -10.36
C LYS A 275 2.89 11.77 -9.65
N ALA A 276 2.51 10.54 -9.31
CA ALA A 276 1.28 10.26 -8.58
C ALA A 276 1.36 10.78 -7.14
N HIS A 277 2.46 10.51 -6.43
CA HIS A 277 2.66 10.96 -5.05
C HIS A 277 2.62 12.50 -4.92
N TYR A 278 3.37 13.23 -5.74
CA TYR A 278 3.38 14.69 -5.72
C TYR A 278 2.05 15.29 -6.17
N SER A 279 1.32 14.65 -7.09
CA SER A 279 -0.03 15.10 -7.46
C SER A 279 -0.99 15.06 -6.27
N ASN A 280 -0.92 14.01 -5.43
CA ASN A 280 -1.71 13.95 -4.20
C ASN A 280 -1.31 15.05 -3.20
N LEU A 281 -0.01 15.32 -3.05
CA LEU A 281 0.47 16.40 -2.17
C LEU A 281 0.08 17.79 -2.66
N ILE A 282 0.04 18.02 -3.97
CA ILE A 282 -0.48 19.26 -4.56
C ILE A 282 -1.96 19.43 -4.26
N LEU A 283 -2.78 18.41 -4.52
CA LEU A 283 -4.23 18.49 -4.34
C LEU A 283 -4.65 18.54 -2.86
N SER A 284 -3.82 18.04 -1.95
CA SER A 284 -4.01 18.20 -0.50
C SER A 284 -3.44 19.51 0.07
N GLY A 285 -2.81 20.35 -0.75
CA GLY A 285 -2.20 21.61 -0.32
C GLY A 285 -0.91 21.47 0.50
N GLN A 286 -0.26 20.29 0.48
CA GLN A 286 0.99 20.03 1.23
C GLN A 286 2.25 20.28 0.40
N MET A 287 2.11 20.52 -0.90
CA MET A 287 3.22 20.82 -1.82
C MET A 287 2.72 21.72 -2.93
N SER A 288 3.50 22.72 -3.34
CA SER A 288 3.20 23.50 -4.54
C SER A 288 3.61 22.74 -5.82
N ARG A 289 2.98 23.09 -6.95
CA ARG A 289 3.38 22.56 -8.26
C ARG A 289 4.85 22.91 -8.59
N ALA A 290 5.31 24.09 -8.20
CA ALA A 290 6.69 24.53 -8.45
C ALA A 290 7.70 23.66 -7.68
N GLU A 291 7.43 23.37 -6.41
CA GLU A 291 8.25 22.45 -5.61
C GLU A 291 8.25 21.04 -6.20
N ALA A 292 7.08 20.55 -6.64
CA ALA A 292 6.97 19.23 -7.26
C ALA A 292 7.82 19.14 -8.53
N LEU A 293 7.73 20.14 -9.43
CA LEU A 293 8.52 20.18 -10.65
C LEU A 293 10.03 20.27 -10.36
N LYS A 294 10.43 21.06 -9.36
CA LYS A 294 11.82 21.12 -8.91
C LYS A 294 12.30 19.77 -8.38
N ALA A 295 11.49 19.09 -7.57
CA ALA A 295 11.82 17.76 -7.04
C ALA A 295 11.91 16.69 -8.15
N MET A 296 11.08 16.80 -9.19
CA MET A 296 11.12 15.89 -10.35
C MET A 296 12.40 16.01 -11.18
N GLN A 297 13.14 17.13 -11.09
CA GLN A 297 14.44 17.29 -11.77
C GLN A 297 15.54 16.44 -11.12
N ALA A 298 15.40 16.10 -9.84
CA ALA A 298 16.33 15.19 -9.18
C ALA A 298 16.14 13.76 -9.70
N PRO A 299 17.20 12.94 -9.74
CA PRO A 299 17.07 11.52 -10.05
C PRO A 299 16.07 10.86 -9.08
N VAL A 300 15.38 9.82 -9.54
CA VAL A 300 14.39 9.08 -8.74
C VAL A 300 15.03 8.53 -7.45
N TYR A 301 16.27 8.08 -7.57
CA TYR A 301 17.07 7.52 -6.48
C TYR A 301 18.56 7.76 -6.79
N PRO A 302 19.44 7.92 -5.78
CA PRO A 302 20.88 8.09 -6.00
C PRO A 302 21.46 6.95 -6.83
N ALA A 303 22.30 7.27 -7.82
CA ALA A 303 22.73 6.31 -8.84
C ALA A 303 23.51 5.11 -8.24
N ASP A 304 24.41 5.37 -7.30
CA ASP A 304 25.21 4.32 -6.66
C ASP A 304 24.33 3.36 -5.86
N LEU A 305 23.43 3.90 -5.02
CA LEU A 305 22.47 3.11 -4.24
C LEU A 305 21.48 2.35 -5.13
N LEU A 306 21.11 2.91 -6.27
CA LEU A 306 20.22 2.26 -7.23
C LEU A 306 20.86 1.01 -7.82
N GLU A 307 22.15 1.09 -8.16
CA GLU A 307 22.90 -0.04 -8.70
C GLU A 307 23.16 -1.10 -7.63
N GLU A 308 23.47 -0.70 -6.39
CA GLU A 308 23.56 -1.62 -5.25
C GLU A 308 22.23 -2.36 -5.01
N ASP A 309 21.11 -1.65 -4.95
CA ASP A 309 19.78 -2.24 -4.76
C ASP A 309 19.42 -3.17 -5.94
N ARG A 310 19.79 -2.82 -7.18
CA ARG A 310 19.59 -3.68 -8.36
C ARG A 310 20.38 -4.97 -8.23
N GLN A 311 21.68 -4.90 -7.96
CA GLN A 311 22.53 -6.07 -7.84
C GLN A 311 22.08 -6.98 -6.69
N TYR A 312 21.73 -6.38 -5.55
CA TYR A 312 21.16 -7.10 -4.42
C TYR A 312 19.84 -7.79 -4.80
N ALA A 313 18.94 -7.08 -5.46
CA ALA A 313 17.65 -7.62 -5.87
C ALA A 313 17.80 -8.80 -6.84
N LEU A 314 18.63 -8.68 -7.88
CA LEU A 314 18.85 -9.75 -8.85
C LEU A 314 19.48 -10.98 -8.21
N LYS A 315 20.52 -10.78 -7.38
CA LYS A 315 21.15 -11.88 -6.65
C LYS A 315 20.14 -12.61 -5.75
N LYS A 316 19.33 -11.86 -5.01
CA LYS A 316 18.36 -12.43 -4.08
C LYS A 316 17.22 -13.15 -4.81
N LEU A 317 16.77 -12.60 -5.94
CA LEU A 317 15.77 -13.20 -6.82
C LEU A 317 16.27 -14.40 -7.64
N ASP A 318 17.57 -14.68 -7.57
CA ASP A 318 18.25 -15.73 -8.35
C ASP A 318 18.07 -15.51 -9.86
N LEU A 319 18.32 -14.27 -10.30
CA LEU A 319 18.27 -13.85 -11.70
C LEU A 319 19.66 -13.50 -12.20
N SER A 320 20.07 -14.10 -13.31
CA SER A 320 21.25 -13.68 -14.04
C SER A 320 21.03 -12.36 -14.77
N GLU A 321 22.12 -11.66 -15.10
CA GLU A 321 22.05 -10.43 -15.91
C GLU A 321 21.40 -10.67 -17.28
N ALA A 322 21.63 -11.85 -17.89
CA ALA A 322 21.02 -12.23 -19.16
C ALA A 322 19.50 -12.39 -19.02
N GLU A 323 19.03 -13.16 -18.04
CA GLU A 323 17.58 -13.34 -17.79
C GLU A 323 16.90 -12.01 -17.45
N PHE A 324 17.56 -11.17 -16.66
CA PHE A 324 17.01 -9.86 -16.34
C PHE A 324 16.96 -8.93 -17.56
N ALA A 325 17.99 -8.94 -18.41
CA ALA A 325 17.97 -8.20 -19.67
C ALA A 325 16.83 -8.66 -20.59
N GLU A 326 16.58 -9.97 -20.68
CA GLU A 326 15.43 -10.53 -21.41
C GLU A 326 14.09 -10.06 -20.83
N ILE A 327 13.94 -10.10 -19.49
CA ILE A 327 12.76 -9.56 -18.80
C ILE A 327 12.57 -8.09 -19.16
N MET A 328 13.63 -7.27 -19.12
CA MET A 328 13.55 -5.84 -19.43
C MET A 328 13.18 -5.59 -20.89
N ALA A 329 13.72 -6.36 -21.83
CA ALA A 329 13.46 -6.24 -23.26
C ALA A 329 12.10 -6.82 -23.71
N SER A 330 11.49 -7.69 -22.91
CA SER A 330 10.22 -8.32 -23.26
C SER A 330 9.09 -7.30 -23.46
N PRO A 331 8.12 -7.56 -24.36
CA PRO A 331 6.99 -6.66 -24.60
C PRO A 331 6.22 -6.35 -23.32
N ARG A 332 5.88 -5.07 -23.11
CA ARG A 332 5.07 -4.62 -21.97
C ARG A 332 3.67 -5.23 -22.09
N LYS A 333 3.14 -5.69 -20.96
CA LYS A 333 1.81 -6.26 -20.83
C LYS A 333 1.00 -5.55 -19.76
N THR A 334 -0.29 -5.86 -19.71
CA THR A 334 -1.18 -5.42 -18.63
C THR A 334 -1.85 -6.62 -17.95
N PHE A 335 -2.38 -6.40 -16.74
CA PHE A 335 -3.15 -7.41 -16.02
C PHE A 335 -4.33 -7.99 -16.83
N LEU A 336 -4.82 -7.27 -17.85
CA LEU A 336 -5.90 -7.71 -18.73
C LEU A 336 -5.52 -8.90 -19.62
N GLU A 337 -4.23 -9.16 -19.84
CA GLU A 337 -3.72 -10.31 -20.61
C GLU A 337 -3.64 -11.61 -19.79
N TYR A 338 -3.96 -11.50 -18.50
CA TYR A 338 -3.98 -12.59 -17.54
C TYR A 338 -5.41 -12.81 -17.05
N ARG A 339 -5.71 -14.04 -16.60
CA ARG A 339 -7.02 -14.34 -16.03
C ARG A 339 -7.21 -13.52 -14.76
N ASN A 340 -8.21 -12.65 -14.74
CA ASN A 340 -8.47 -11.73 -13.65
C ASN A 340 -9.99 -11.59 -13.40
N ASN A 341 -10.35 -10.87 -12.34
CA ASN A 341 -11.72 -10.51 -11.96
C ASN A 341 -11.98 -9.00 -12.12
N HIS A 342 -11.24 -8.31 -13.01
CA HIS A 342 -11.32 -6.85 -13.14
C HIS A 342 -12.73 -6.37 -13.48
N SER A 343 -13.40 -7.04 -14.42
CA SER A 343 -14.77 -6.71 -14.82
C SER A 343 -15.77 -6.82 -13.65
N LEU A 344 -15.62 -7.86 -12.82
CA LEU A 344 -16.41 -8.06 -11.61
C LEU A 344 -16.14 -6.95 -10.57
N PHE A 345 -14.88 -6.63 -10.30
CA PHE A 345 -14.51 -5.55 -9.38
C PHE A 345 -15.03 -4.19 -9.87
N LYS A 346 -14.96 -3.92 -11.17
CA LYS A 346 -15.47 -2.69 -11.79
C LYS A 346 -16.99 -2.59 -11.63
N LEU A 347 -17.73 -3.68 -11.86
CA LEU A 347 -19.17 -3.74 -11.64
C LEU A 347 -19.53 -3.53 -10.17
N ALA A 348 -18.87 -4.23 -9.25
CA ALA A 348 -19.09 -4.09 -7.81
C ALA A 348 -18.84 -2.66 -7.33
N LYS A 349 -17.75 -2.03 -7.78
CA LYS A 349 -17.42 -0.63 -7.47
C LYS A 349 -18.48 0.33 -7.99
N LYS A 350 -19.01 0.12 -9.21
CA LYS A 350 -20.10 0.92 -9.76
C LYS A 350 -21.36 0.81 -8.90
N LEU A 351 -21.76 -0.41 -8.52
CA LEU A 351 -22.92 -0.65 -7.67
C LEU A 351 -22.80 0.01 -6.29
N VAL A 352 -21.64 -0.12 -5.64
CA VAL A 352 -21.38 0.50 -4.33
C VAL A 352 -21.36 2.02 -4.41
N ASN A 353 -20.79 2.59 -5.47
CA ASN A 353 -20.78 4.05 -5.65
C ASN A 353 -22.19 4.59 -5.93
N SER A 354 -22.97 3.89 -6.75
CA SER A 354 -24.37 4.28 -7.02
C SER A 354 -25.27 4.14 -5.79
N SER A 355 -25.06 3.13 -4.93
CA SER A 355 -25.84 3.00 -3.69
C SER A 355 -25.47 4.05 -2.65
N ARG A 356 -24.21 4.49 -2.59
CA ARG A 356 -23.78 5.60 -1.73
C ARG A 356 -24.40 6.94 -2.14
N GLN A 357 -24.54 7.19 -3.44
CA GLN A 357 -25.25 8.37 -3.94
C GLN A 357 -26.74 8.39 -3.57
N LEU A 358 -27.34 7.22 -3.32
CA LEU A 358 -28.75 7.08 -2.94
C LEU A 358 -28.98 7.09 -1.42
N ILE A 359 -27.96 6.80 -0.61
CA ILE A 359 -28.09 6.58 0.85
C ILE A 359 -27.42 7.68 1.70
N GLY A 360 -26.65 8.60 1.09
CA GLY A 360 -25.95 9.67 1.81
C GLY A 360 -24.59 9.23 2.34
#